data_AF-A0A7K8A6A6-F1
#
_entry.id   AF-A0A7K8A6A6-F1
#
_cell.length_a   1.000
_cell.length_b   1.000
_cell.length_c   1.000
_cell.angle_alpha   90.00
_cell.angle_beta   90.00
_cell.angle_gamma   90.00
#
_symmetry.space_group_name_H-M   'P 1'
#
loop_
_entity.id
_entity.type
_entity.pdbx_description
1 polymer ?
#
loop_
_entity_poly.entity_id
_entity_poly.type
_entity_poly.pdbx_seq_one_letter_code
_entity_poly.pdbx_strand_id
1 'polypeptide(L)' 'KLGNSISVLQQEFTNLSKVIKQNGMALDLLLASRRGVCTVINSSCCVYIDQALKIQNDQK' A
#
# COMPACT_ATOMS: atom_id res chain seq x y z
N LYS A 1 20.81 15.78 -7.30
CA LYS A 1 19.43 16.21 -7.68
C LYS A 1 18.48 15.02 -7.84
N LEU A 2 18.81 13.94 -8.57
CA LEU A 2 17.93 12.78 -8.77
C LEU A 2 17.61 11.97 -7.49
N GLY A 3 18.60 11.72 -6.62
CA GLY A 3 18.38 11.00 -5.36
C GLY A 3 17.36 11.66 -4.43
N ASN A 4 17.41 13.00 -4.31
CA ASN A 4 16.43 13.75 -3.51
C ASN A 4 15.00 13.59 -4.06
N SER A 5 14.81 13.62 -5.38
CA SER A 5 13.50 13.40 -6.00
C SER A 5 12.97 12.00 -5.74
N ILE A 6 13.83 10.97 -5.79
CA ILE A 6 13.46 9.58 -5.50
C ILE A 6 13.09 9.42 -4.02
N SER A 7 13.84 10.05 -3.10
CA SER A 7 13.54 10.05 -1.68
C SER A 7 12.18 10.69 -1.36
N VAL A 8 11.85 11.83 -1.98
CA VAL A 8 10.54 12.47 -1.82
C VAL A 8 9.43 11.56 -2.33
N LEU A 9 9.58 10.97 -3.52
CA LEU A 9 8.59 10.03 -4.05
C LEU A 9 8.40 8.82 -3.13
N GLN A 10 9.48 8.25 -2.61
CA GLN A 10 9.40 7.14 -1.67
C GLN A 10 8.61 7.54 -0.41
N GLN A 11 8.82 8.74 0.11
CA GLN A 11 8.09 9.25 1.27
C GLN A 11 6.58 9.40 0.97
N GLU A 12 6.23 9.96 -0.19
CA GLU A 12 4.84 10.08 -0.64
C GLU A 12 4.16 8.70 -0.78
N PHE A 13 4.83 7.74 -1.40
CA PHE A 13 4.34 6.35 -1.50
C PHE A 13 4.14 5.70 -0.13
N THR A 14 5.09 5.89 0.79
CA THR A 14 4.98 5.38 2.16
C THR A 14 3.76 5.99 2.87
N ASN A 15 3.55 7.30 2.76
CA ASN A 15 2.41 7.99 3.36
C ASN A 15 1.08 7.50 2.78
N LEU A 16 0.99 7.40 1.46
CA LEU A 16 -0.20 6.90 0.77
C LEU A 16 -0.50 5.45 1.14
N SER A 17 0.53 4.60 1.25
CA SER A 17 0.36 3.19 1.59
C SER A 17 -0.31 2.99 2.96
N LYS A 18 -0.05 3.88 3.93
CA LYS A 18 -0.68 3.81 5.26
C LYS A 18 -2.18 4.02 5.16
N VAL A 19 -2.61 5.04 4.41
CA VAL A 19 -4.02 5.37 4.22
C VAL A 19 -4.75 4.27 3.44
N ILE A 20 -4.14 3.76 2.35
CA ILE A 20 -4.76 2.68 1.56
C ILE A 20 -4.91 1.40 2.38
N LYS A 21 -3.89 1.02 3.17
CA LYS A 21 -3.98 -0.14 4.06
C LYS A 21 -5.07 0.04 5.12
N GLN A 22 -5.15 1.23 5.72
CA GLN A 22 -6.19 1.54 6.70
C GLN A 22 -7.59 1.46 6.07
N ASN A 23 -7.78 2.00 4.89
CA ASN A 23 -9.04 1.92 4.15
C ASN A 23 -9.40 0.47 3.80
N GLY A 24 -8.42 -0.33 3.37
CA GLY A 24 -8.61 -1.76 3.11
C GLY A 24 -9.09 -2.51 4.35
N MET A 25 -8.42 -2.33 5.49
CA MET A 25 -8.83 -2.94 6.77
C MET A 25 -10.22 -2.48 7.21
N ALA A 26 -10.53 -1.19 7.04
CA ALA A 26 -11.85 -0.65 7.38
C ALA A 26 -12.95 -1.29 6.52
N LEU A 27 -12.73 -1.43 5.21
CA LEU A 27 -13.67 -2.12 4.31
C LEU A 27 -13.81 -3.60 4.67
N ASP A 28 -12.72 -4.29 5.01
CA ASP A 28 -12.77 -5.68 5.45
C ASP A 28 -13.56 -5.85 6.76
N LEU A 29 -13.39 -4.94 7.71
CA LEU A 29 -14.16 -4.92 8.96
C LEU A 29 -15.65 -4.69 8.69
N LEU A 30 -15.99 -3.68 7.88
CA LEU A 30 -17.38 -3.36 7.52
C LEU A 30 -18.07 -4.52 6.77
N LEU A 31 -17.28 -5.31 6.03
CA LEU A 31 -17.75 -6.44 5.21
C LEU A 31 -17.41 -7.79 5.84
N ALA A 32 -17.10 -7.85 7.13
CA ALA A 32 -16.64 -9.06 7.80
C ALA A 32 -17.64 -10.22 7.67
N SER A 33 -18.95 -9.95 7.77
CA SER A 33 -20.01 -10.96 7.57
C SER A 33 -20.07 -11.53 6.16
N ARG A 34 -19.47 -10.82 5.18
CA ARG A 34 -19.40 -11.20 3.77
C ARG A 34 -17.99 -11.64 3.35
N ARG A 35 -17.13 -11.97 4.33
CA ARG A 35 -15.72 -12.39 4.13
C ARG A 35 -14.84 -11.31 3.47
N GLY A 36 -15.07 -10.04 3.82
CA GLY A 36 -14.21 -8.92 3.44
C GLY A 36 -14.42 -8.41 2.01
N VAL A 37 -13.68 -7.36 1.67
CA VAL A 37 -13.89 -6.57 0.45
C VAL A 37 -13.66 -7.37 -0.82
N CYS A 38 -12.61 -8.19 -0.86
CA CYS A 38 -12.23 -8.98 -2.03
C CYS A 38 -13.31 -10.02 -2.42
N THR A 39 -13.96 -10.62 -1.42
CA THR A 39 -15.08 -11.55 -1.66
C THR A 39 -16.30 -10.81 -2.20
N VAL A 40 -16.60 -9.62 -1.67
CA VAL A 40 -17.76 -8.81 -2.08
C VAL A 40 -17.64 -8.32 -3.52
N ILE A 41 -16.45 -7.93 -3.95
CA ILE A 41 -16.19 -7.48 -5.33
C ILE A 41 -15.94 -8.64 -6.31
N ASN A 42 -15.94 -9.89 -5.81
CA ASN A 42 -15.69 -11.11 -6.58
C ASN A 42 -14.41 -11.04 -7.42
N SER A 43 -13.30 -10.62 -6.80
CA SER A 43 -11.99 -10.57 -7.45
C SER A 43 -10.92 -11.23 -6.60
N SER A 44 -9.77 -11.56 -7.22
CA SER A 44 -8.57 -11.84 -6.46
C SER A 44 -8.19 -10.62 -5.62
N CYS A 45 -7.56 -10.87 -4.47
CA CYS A 45 -7.23 -9.83 -3.52
C CYS A 45 -5.87 -9.22 -3.84
N CYS A 46 -5.81 -7.89 -3.93
CA CYS A 46 -4.58 -7.15 -4.16
C CYS A 46 -3.87 -6.87 -2.84
N VAL A 47 -2.55 -7.02 -2.81
CA VAL A 47 -1.71 -6.71 -1.64
C VAL A 47 -0.65 -5.67 -1.99
N TYR A 48 -0.41 -4.73 -1.08
CA TYR A 48 0.68 -3.77 -1.22
C TYR A 48 1.98 -4.39 -0.69
N ILE A 49 3.01 -4.44 -1.54
CA ILE A 49 4.36 -4.89 -1.18
C ILE A 49 5.26 -3.66 -1.01
N ASP A 50 5.82 -3.49 0.18
CA ASP A 50 6.73 -2.39 0.48
C ASP A 50 8.13 -2.66 -0.11
N GLN A 51 8.63 -1.71 -0.89
CA GLN A 51 9.92 -1.79 -1.58
C GLN A 51 10.92 -0.73 -1.09
N ALA A 52 10.64 -0.04 0.03
CA ALA A 52 11.47 1.05 0.53
C ALA A 52 12.95 0.65 0.71
N LEU A 53 13.23 -0.55 1.22
CA LEU A 53 14.60 -1.05 1.40
C LEU A 53 15.33 -1.24 0.07
N LYS A 54 14.65 -1.75 -0.95
CA LYS A 54 15.24 -1.93 -2.28
C LYS A 54 15.58 -0.58 -2.89
N ILE A 55 14.65 0.38 -2.81
CA ILE A 55 14.85 1.73 -3.34
C ILE A 55 15.99 2.45 -2.60
N GLN A 56 16.12 2.26 -1.29
CA GLN A 56 17.26 2.79 -0.52
C GLN A 56 18.60 2.21 -0.97
N ASN A 57 18.65 0.90 -1.26
CA ASN A 57 19.87 0.25 -1.74
C ASN A 57 20.26 0.70 -3.15
N ASP A 58 19.28 0.90 -4.04
CA ASP A 58 19.50 1.35 -5.42
C ASP A 58 19.96 2.82 -5.50
N GLN A 59 19.89 3.57 -4.39
CA GLN A 59 20.35 4.96 -4.27
C GLN A 59 21.80 5.10 -3.78
N LYS A 60 22.41 4.00 -3.34
CA LYS A 60 23.77 3.96 -2.76
C LYS A 60 24.82 3.68 -3.82
#